data_AF-A0A971ZVS4-F1
#
_entry.id   AF-A0A971ZVS4-F1
#
_cell.length_a   1.000
_cell.length_b   1.000
_cell.length_c   1.000
_cell.angle_alpha   90.00
_cell.angle_beta   90.00
_cell.angle_gamma   90.00
#
_symmetry.space_group_name_H-M   'P 1'
#
loop_
_entity.id
_entity.type
_entity.pdbx_description
1 polymer ?
#
loop_
_entity_poly.entity_id
_entity_poly.type
_entity_poly.pdbx_seq_one_letter_code
_entity_poly.pdbx_strand_id
1 'polypeptide(L)'
;MTAKQDLFTRIVRKHLSIETLEPRNRDSLDFHEVGVVGLRQALQDAYDAGRADAGYGSESLIAALRENLSPEAVAAIASWLQPASISDENVSREVRWFAEQLAQALGGWDQQNRLAEDLGL
;
A
#
# COMPACT_ATOMS: atom_id res chain seq x y z
N MET A 1 -0.85 -4.56 -23.62
CA MET A 1 0.00 -4.93 -22.48
C MET A 1 -0.60 -4.31 -21.24
N THR A 2 -0.59 -5.02 -20.12
CA THR A 2 -1.15 -4.51 -18.86
C THR A 2 -0.11 -3.61 -18.17
N ALA A 3 -0.54 -2.55 -17.49
CA ALA A 3 0.37 -1.64 -16.77
C ALA A 3 1.34 -2.37 -15.82
N LYS A 4 0.90 -3.50 -15.25
CA LYS A 4 1.70 -4.40 -14.43
C LYS A 4 2.85 -5.07 -15.21
N GLN A 5 2.59 -5.56 -16.42
CA GLN A 5 3.62 -6.16 -17.28
C GLN A 5 4.66 -5.12 -17.70
N ASP A 6 4.24 -3.89 -18.00
CA ASP A 6 5.15 -2.81 -18.38
C ASP A 6 6.05 -2.41 -17.20
N LEU A 7 5.49 -2.36 -15.99
CA LEU A 7 6.25 -2.14 -14.76
C LEU A 7 7.30 -3.23 -14.54
N PHE A 8 6.92 -4.50 -14.61
CA PHE A 8 7.84 -5.61 -14.41
C PHE A 8 8.94 -5.61 -15.47
N THR A 9 8.58 -5.42 -16.74
CA THR A 9 9.52 -5.33 -17.86
C THR A 9 10.55 -4.23 -17.63
N ARG A 10 10.13 -3.06 -17.15
CA ARG A 10 11.03 -1.96 -16.81
C ARG A 10 12.01 -2.32 -15.68
N ILE A 11 11.54 -2.97 -14.62
CA ILE A 11 12.36 -3.34 -13.47
C ILE A 11 13.40 -4.40 -13.84
N VAL A 12 13.01 -5.43 -14.59
CA VAL A 12 13.94 -6.50 -14.99
C VAL A 12 14.95 -6.03 -16.03
N ARG A 13 14.57 -5.12 -16.93
CA ARG A 13 15.52 -4.47 -17.85
C ARG A 13 16.58 -3.68 -17.09
N LYS A 14 16.18 -2.97 -16.04
CA LYS A 14 17.06 -2.12 -15.22
C LYS A 14 18.07 -2.95 -14.42
N HIS A 15 17.66 -4.04 -13.79
CA HIS A 15 18.48 -4.75 -12.80
C HIS A 15 19.02 -6.10 -13.25
N LEU A 16 18.34 -6.77 -14.19
CA LEU A 16 18.66 -8.14 -14.63
C LEU A 16 19.11 -8.20 -16.10
N SER A 17 19.04 -7.09 -16.83
CA SER A 17 19.33 -7.02 -18.28
C SER A 17 18.48 -8.01 -19.12
N ILE A 18 17.29 -8.37 -18.64
CA ILE A 18 16.32 -9.21 -19.35
C ILE A 18 15.33 -8.31 -20.08
N GLU A 19 15.09 -8.59 -21.36
CA GLU A 19 14.24 -7.74 -22.20
C GLU A 19 12.75 -7.88 -21.91
N THR A 20 12.28 -9.08 -21.58
CA THR A 20 10.87 -9.39 -21.31
C THR A 20 10.76 -10.59 -20.37
N LEU A 21 9.68 -10.64 -19.59
CA LEU A 21 9.32 -11.81 -18.77
C LEU A 21 8.32 -12.75 -19.47
N GLU A 22 8.02 -12.49 -20.74
CA GLU A 22 7.13 -13.35 -21.53
C GLU A 22 7.86 -14.63 -21.96
N PRO A 23 7.24 -15.82 -21.82
CA PRO A 23 7.81 -17.07 -22.30
C PRO A 23 7.98 -17.07 -23.82
N ARG A 24 9.16 -17.43 -24.30
CA ARG A 24 9.50 -17.49 -25.73
C ARG A 24 9.72 -18.92 -26.24
N ASN A 25 9.55 -19.92 -25.38
CA ASN A 25 9.72 -21.34 -25.67
C ASN A 25 11.10 -21.64 -26.28
N ARG A 26 12.14 -21.00 -25.74
CA ARG A 26 13.53 -21.20 -26.14
C ARG A 26 14.41 -21.10 -24.91
N ASP A 27 15.17 -22.15 -24.61
CA ASP A 27 15.94 -22.21 -23.37
C ASP A 27 16.87 -21.00 -23.17
N SER A 28 17.63 -20.62 -24.21
CA SER A 28 18.55 -19.46 -24.15
C SER A 28 17.87 -18.10 -23.97
N LEU A 29 16.55 -18.07 -24.13
CA LEU A 29 15.72 -16.88 -24.08
C LEU A 29 14.83 -16.82 -22.84
N ASP A 30 14.61 -17.96 -22.18
CA ASP A 30 13.73 -18.13 -21.01
C ASP A 30 14.52 -18.42 -19.73
N PHE A 31 15.75 -18.93 -19.82
CA PHE A 31 16.64 -19.16 -18.69
C PHE A 31 17.75 -18.12 -18.66
N HIS A 32 17.88 -17.45 -17.51
CA HIS A 32 18.87 -16.41 -17.28
C HIS A 32 19.64 -16.69 -15.99
N GLU A 33 20.97 -16.64 -16.07
CA GLU A 33 21.81 -16.59 -14.88
C GLU A 33 21.83 -15.14 -14.36
N VAL A 34 21.37 -14.95 -13.12
CA VAL A 34 21.20 -13.62 -12.52
C VAL A 34 22.04 -13.49 -11.26
N GLY A 35 22.73 -12.35 -11.13
CA GLY A 35 23.46 -12.03 -9.92
C GLY A 35 22.50 -11.76 -8.76
N VAL A 36 22.80 -12.31 -7.58
CA VAL A 36 21.97 -12.16 -6.36
C VAL A 36 21.73 -10.68 -6.00
N VAL A 37 22.72 -9.81 -6.26
CA VAL A 37 22.60 -8.37 -6.02
C VAL A 37 21.53 -7.74 -6.92
N GLY A 38 21.57 -8.03 -8.22
CA GLY A 38 20.58 -7.51 -9.17
C GLY A 38 19.18 -8.06 -8.90
N LEU A 39 19.07 -9.34 -8.54
CA LEU A 39 17.80 -9.94 -8.14
C LEU A 39 17.20 -9.27 -6.90
N ARG A 40 18.01 -9.04 -5.86
CA ARG A 40 17.57 -8.33 -4.65
C ARG A 40 17.07 -6.92 -4.99
N GLN A 41 17.78 -6.18 -5.83
CA GLN A 41 17.38 -4.83 -6.24
C GLN A 41 16.10 -4.83 -7.08
N ALA A 42 15.93 -5.79 -7.99
CA ALA A 42 14.71 -5.95 -8.77
C ALA A 42 13.48 -6.21 -7.88
N LEU A 43 13.62 -7.10 -6.89
CA LEU A 43 12.55 -7.41 -5.94
C LEU A 43 12.19 -6.21 -5.05
N GLN A 44 13.20 -5.47 -4.58
CA GLN A 44 12.98 -4.26 -3.79
C GLN A 44 12.22 -3.19 -4.60
N ASP A 45 12.68 -2.89 -5.82
CA ASP A 45 12.01 -1.91 -6.70
C ASP A 45 10.58 -2.33 -7.05
N ALA A 46 10.33 -3.64 -7.23
CA ALA A 46 8.99 -4.16 -7.49
C ALA A 46 8.06 -4.00 -6.27
N TYR A 47 8.58 -4.26 -5.07
CA TYR A 47 7.85 -4.06 -3.83
C TYR A 47 7.53 -2.59 -3.58
N ASP A 48 8.51 -1.70 -3.76
CA ASP A 48 8.34 -0.26 -3.56
C ASP A 48 7.37 0.34 -4.58
N ALA A 49 7.44 -0.09 -5.84
CA ALA A 49 6.47 0.30 -6.86
C ALA A 49 5.04 -0.17 -6.52
N GLY A 50 4.89 -1.40 -6.01
CA GLY A 50 3.60 -1.91 -5.53
C GLY A 50 3.06 -1.14 -4.32
N ARG A 51 3.94 -0.73 -3.40
CA ARG A 51 3.55 0.13 -2.26
C ARG A 51 3.15 1.52 -2.69
N ALA A 52 3.85 2.12 -3.65
CA ALA A 52 3.49 3.42 -4.18
C ALA A 52 2.13 3.38 -4.88
N ASP A 53 1.84 2.31 -5.63
CA ASP A 53 0.53 2.10 -6.27
C ASP A 53 -0.60 1.96 -5.24
N ALA A 54 -0.37 1.21 -4.17
CA ALA A 54 -1.30 1.13 -3.03
C ALA A 54 -1.51 2.50 -2.33
N GLY A 55 -0.50 3.37 -2.35
CA GLY A 55 -0.57 4.74 -1.83
C GLY A 55 -1.62 5.62 -2.52
N TYR A 56 -1.86 5.43 -3.82
CA TYR A 56 -2.92 6.14 -4.54
C TYR A 56 -4.32 5.72 -4.08
N GLY A 57 -4.49 4.47 -3.63
CA GLY A 57 -5.73 3.98 -3.04
C GLY A 57 -6.06 4.68 -1.71
N SER A 58 -5.04 4.92 -0.87
CA SER A 58 -5.20 5.68 0.39
C SER A 58 -5.57 7.14 0.16
N GLU A 59 -4.95 7.83 -0.80
CA GLU A 59 -5.29 9.23 -1.08
C GLU A 59 -6.74 9.38 -1.56
N SER A 60 -7.17 8.51 -2.48
CA SER A 60 -8.56 8.46 -2.97
C SER A 60 -9.54 8.17 -1.83
N LEU A 61 -9.22 7.22 -0.95
CA LEU A 61 -10.01 6.93 0.24
C LEU A 61 -10.10 8.13 1.18
N ILE A 62 -8.98 8.79 1.48
CA ILE A 62 -8.95 9.98 2.34
C ILE A 62 -9.81 11.10 1.74
N ALA A 63 -9.70 11.34 0.43
CA ALA A 63 -10.53 12.32 -0.28
C ALA A 63 -12.02 11.97 -0.16
N ALA A 64 -12.40 10.72 -0.44
CA ALA A 64 -13.78 10.27 -0.33
C ALA A 64 -14.33 10.39 1.10
N LEU A 65 -13.53 10.08 2.12
CA LEU A 65 -13.91 10.26 3.53
C LEU A 65 -14.19 11.73 3.84
N ARG A 66 -13.32 12.65 3.39
CA ARG A 66 -13.48 14.10 3.60
C ARG A 66 -14.69 14.69 2.86
N GLU A 67 -15.01 14.14 1.69
CA GLU A 67 -16.13 14.62 0.88
C GLU A 67 -17.50 14.14 1.39
N ASN A 68 -17.55 12.95 2.00
CA ASN A 68 -18.82 12.30 2.33
C ASN A 68 -19.13 12.20 3.82
N LEU A 69 -18.13 12.32 4.70
CA LEU A 69 -18.30 12.18 6.15
C LEU A 69 -17.89 13.47 6.86
N SER A 70 -18.58 13.78 7.95
CA SER A 70 -18.14 14.86 8.82
C SER A 70 -16.86 14.45 9.59
N PRO A 71 -16.01 15.41 9.98
CA PRO A 71 -14.82 15.12 10.78
C PRO A 71 -15.13 14.34 12.07
N GLU A 72 -16.27 14.64 12.70
CA GLU A 72 -16.76 13.98 13.91
C GLU A 72 -17.10 12.51 13.65
N ALA A 73 -17.76 12.21 12.53
CA ALA A 73 -18.08 10.84 12.15
C ALA A 73 -16.81 10.01 11.90
N VAL A 74 -15.82 10.59 11.22
CA VAL A 74 -14.52 9.95 10.98
C VAL A 74 -13.77 9.72 12.30
N ALA A 75 -13.81 10.70 13.21
CA ALA A 75 -13.14 10.61 14.51
C ALA A 75 -13.75 9.54 15.41
N ALA A 76 -15.09 9.43 15.40
CA ALA A 76 -15.80 8.38 16.10
C ALA A 76 -15.36 7.01 15.57
N ILE A 77 -15.45 6.76 14.25
CA ILE A 77 -15.07 5.48 13.65
C ILE A 77 -13.61 5.11 14.01
N ALA A 78 -12.69 6.07 13.92
CA ALA A 78 -11.28 5.85 14.27
C ALA A 78 -11.10 5.44 15.75
N SER A 79 -11.86 6.04 16.67
CA SER A 79 -11.84 5.69 18.10
C SER A 79 -12.28 4.24 18.34
N TRP A 80 -13.36 3.79 17.69
CA TRP A 80 -13.85 2.41 17.84
C TRP A 80 -12.87 1.35 17.31
N LEU A 81 -11.99 1.72 16.39
CA LEU A 81 -11.00 0.83 15.81
C LEU A 81 -9.70 0.75 16.63
N GLN A 82 -9.54 1.58 17.68
CA GLN A 82 -8.36 1.56 18.54
C GLN A 82 -8.69 1.25 20.01
N PRO A 83 -7.98 0.31 20.66
CA PRO A 83 -7.09 -0.69 20.10
C PRO A 83 -7.92 -1.95 19.77
N ALA A 84 -8.41 -2.07 18.54
CA ALA A 84 -8.98 -3.35 18.10
C ALA A 84 -7.83 -4.38 17.96
N SER A 85 -7.53 -5.08 19.05
CA SER A 85 -6.63 -6.23 19.04
C SER A 85 -7.44 -7.46 18.61
N ILE A 86 -7.27 -7.86 17.36
CA ILE A 86 -7.95 -9.03 16.80
C ILE A 86 -7.01 -10.23 16.92
N SER A 87 -7.56 -11.42 17.16
CA SER A 87 -6.76 -12.64 17.36
C SER A 87 -5.82 -12.97 16.18
N ASP A 88 -6.14 -12.51 14.98
CA ASP A 88 -5.31 -12.66 13.78
C ASP A 88 -4.42 -11.42 13.60
N GLU A 89 -3.11 -11.63 13.49
CA GLU A 89 -2.11 -10.56 13.35
C GLU A 89 -2.24 -9.81 12.03
N ASN A 90 -2.60 -10.49 10.93
CA ASN A 90 -2.81 -9.83 9.65
C ASN A 90 -4.03 -8.92 9.73
N VAL A 91 -5.13 -9.42 10.31
CA VAL A 91 -6.35 -8.61 10.47
C VAL A 91 -6.08 -7.41 11.39
N SER A 92 -5.34 -7.60 12.49
CA SER A 92 -4.92 -6.50 13.36
C SER A 92 -4.07 -5.46 12.63
N ARG A 93 -3.21 -5.90 11.69
CA ARG A 93 -2.41 -5.00 10.87
C ARG A 93 -3.27 -4.19 9.91
N GLU A 94 -4.22 -4.82 9.23
CA GLU A 94 -5.15 -4.15 8.31
C GLU A 94 -6.03 -3.13 9.04
N VAL A 95 -6.57 -3.49 10.21
CA VAL A 95 -7.41 -2.57 11.00
C VAL A 95 -6.62 -1.36 11.47
N ARG A 96 -5.37 -1.56 11.92
CA ARG A 96 -4.50 -0.45 12.31
C ARG A 96 -4.14 0.43 11.12
N TRP A 97 -3.81 -0.15 9.96
CA TRP A 97 -3.57 0.61 8.74
C TRP A 97 -4.79 1.46 8.35
N PHE A 98 -6.00 0.89 8.40
CA PHE A 98 -7.21 1.64 8.07
C PHE A 98 -7.49 2.77 9.07
N ALA A 99 -7.29 2.51 10.36
CA ALA A 99 -7.41 3.53 11.40
C ALA A 99 -6.43 4.70 11.18
N GLU A 100 -5.20 4.42 10.70
CA GLU A 100 -4.25 5.45 10.30
C GLU A 100 -4.75 6.29 9.11
N GLN A 101 -5.50 5.73 8.16
CA GLN A 101 -6.09 6.50 7.06
C GLN A 101 -7.18 7.45 7.56
N LEU A 102 -8.01 7.01 8.51
CA LEU A 102 -9.04 7.85 9.14
C LEU A 102 -8.39 9.02 9.90
N ALA A 103 -7.34 8.76 10.67
CA ALA A 103 -6.58 9.80 11.35
C ALA A 103 -5.94 10.78 10.35
N GLN A 104 -5.36 10.28 9.25
CA GLN A 104 -4.82 11.14 8.18
C GLN A 104 -5.89 11.99 7.50
N ALA A 105 -7.10 11.46 7.31
CA ALA A 105 -8.23 12.23 6.81
C ALA A 105 -8.54 13.43 7.72
N LEU A 106 -8.32 13.31 9.03
CA LEU A 106 -8.47 14.39 10.00
C LEU A 106 -7.22 15.28 10.15
N GLY A 107 -6.10 14.94 9.53
CA GLY A 107 -4.82 15.65 9.69
C GLY A 107 -3.93 15.13 10.82
N GLY A 108 -4.27 13.97 11.39
CA GLY A 108 -3.46 13.25 12.38
C GLY A 108 -4.24 12.81 13.61
N TRP A 109 -3.59 11.99 14.45
CA TRP A 109 -4.17 11.46 15.69
C TRP A 109 -4.50 12.56 16.72
N ASP A 110 -3.75 13.65 16.78
CA ASP A 110 -4.04 14.77 17.69
C ASP A 110 -5.36 15.48 17.37
N GLN A 111 -5.75 15.53 16.10
CA GLN A 111 -7.05 16.08 15.70
C GLN A 111 -8.17 15.08 15.98
N GLN A 112 -7.92 13.78 15.73
CA GLN A 112 -8.88 12.72 16.02
C GLN A 112 -9.21 12.63 17.52
N ASN A 113 -8.20 12.66 18.40
CA ASN A 113 -8.40 12.61 19.85
C ASN A 113 -9.23 13.80 20.35
N ARG A 114 -8.95 15.02 19.89
CA ARG A 114 -9.73 16.21 20.26
C ARG A 114 -11.20 16.08 19.87
N LEU A 115 -11.46 15.63 18.64
CA LEU A 115 -12.83 15.42 18.17
C LEU A 115 -13.53 14.27 18.90
N ALA A 116 -12.82 13.21 19.28
CA ALA A 116 -13.38 12.12 20.08
C ALA A 116 -13.75 12.60 21.49
N GLU A 117 -12.90 13.39 22.14
CA GLU A 117 -13.17 14.00 23.45
C GLU A 117 -14.41 14.90 23.41
N ASP A 118 -14.56 15.73 22.37
CA ASP A 118 -15.73 16.60 22.17
C ASP A 118 -17.03 15.78 22.01
N LEU A 119 -16.93 14.55 21.50
CA LEU A 119 -18.04 13.60 21.35
C LEU A 119 -18.26 12.73 22.60
N GLY A 120 -17.37 12.79 23.60
CA GLY A 120 -17.42 11.97 24.81
C GLY A 120 -17.07 10.50 24.59
N LEU A 121 -16.22 10.20 23.60
CA LEU A 121 -15.73 8.86 23.26
C LEU A 121 -14.34 8.58 23.82
#